data_AF-A0A3C1BUT9-F1
#
_entry.id   AF-A0A3C1BUT9-F1
#
_cell.length_a   1.000
_cell.length_b   1.000
_cell.length_c   1.000
_cell.angle_alpha   90.00
_cell.angle_beta   90.00
_cell.angle_gamma   90.00
#
_symmetry.space_group_name_H-M   'P 1'
#
loop_
_entity.id
_entity.type
_entity.pdbx_description
1 polymer ?
#
loop_
_entity_poly.entity_id
_entity_poly.type
_entity_poly.pdbx_seq_one_letter_code
_entity_poly.pdbx_strand_id
1 'polypeptide(L)'
;MLLEAAAILHDIGYYIDARMHHEHSYYIAKAFDMPGLDQEQIKIIAFLVLMHRVGTDESTETRLSYLNMETQLTIRKLVSILRIADALDTSHMQLVETVDVDVQSSKIIIKARTRKHAYLEKLGFDQKKDMFLETFGIPVELEMKVLYE
;
A
#
# COMPACT_ATOMS: atom_id res chain seq x y z
N MET A 1 -3.47 9.55 -9.67
CA MET A 1 -3.97 8.53 -10.62
C MET A 1 -3.37 7.15 -10.42
N LEU A 2 -2.06 6.88 -10.57
CA LEU A 2 -1.53 5.50 -10.45
C LEU A 2 -1.79 4.86 -9.06
N LEU A 3 -1.42 5.56 -8.00
CA LEU A 3 -1.63 5.09 -6.63
C LEU A 3 -3.11 4.92 -6.28
N GLU A 4 -3.95 5.83 -6.79
CA GLU A 4 -5.40 5.82 -6.60
C GLU A 4 -6.04 4.61 -7.29
N ALA A 5 -5.67 4.34 -8.55
CA ALA A 5 -6.12 3.14 -9.26
C ALA A 5 -5.67 1.86 -8.54
N ALA A 6 -4.42 1.80 -8.06
CA ALA A 6 -3.95 0.67 -7.27
C ALA A 6 -4.71 0.51 -5.94
N ALA A 7 -5.02 1.61 -5.25
CA ALA A 7 -5.81 1.59 -4.02
C ALA A 7 -7.25 1.10 -4.27
N ILE A 8 -7.83 1.35 -5.45
CA ILE A 8 -9.14 0.80 -5.81
C ILE A 8 -9.04 -0.71 -6.12
N LEU A 9 -7.93 -1.15 -6.73
CA LEU A 9 -7.80 -2.51 -7.27
C LEU A 9 -7.08 -3.50 -6.35
N HIS A 10 -6.43 -3.08 -5.27
CA HIS A 10 -5.50 -3.92 -4.50
C HIS A 10 -6.11 -5.26 -4.06
N ASP A 11 -7.38 -5.26 -3.67
CA ASP A 11 -8.11 -6.42 -3.18
C ASP A 11 -9.04 -7.10 -4.21
N ILE A 12 -9.01 -6.69 -5.49
CA ILE A 12 -9.92 -7.26 -6.51
C ILE A 12 -9.76 -8.77 -6.69
N GLY A 13 -8.57 -9.31 -6.42
CA GLY A 13 -8.25 -10.73 -6.48
C GLY A 13 -8.97 -11.59 -5.45
N TYR A 14 -9.53 -11.01 -4.39
CA TYR A 14 -10.38 -11.74 -3.44
C TYR A 14 -11.63 -12.32 -4.08
N TYR A 15 -12.09 -11.74 -5.21
CA TYR A 15 -13.18 -12.30 -5.99
C TYR A 15 -12.83 -13.67 -6.62
N ILE A 16 -11.54 -13.95 -6.85
CA ILE A 16 -11.06 -15.22 -7.39
C ILE A 16 -10.78 -16.21 -6.26
N ASP A 17 -9.83 -15.89 -5.37
CA ASP A 17 -9.47 -16.69 -4.19
C ASP A 17 -8.79 -15.77 -3.17
N ALA A 18 -9.09 -15.95 -1.89
CA ALA A 18 -8.42 -15.23 -0.81
C ALA A 18 -6.92 -15.59 -0.70
N ARG A 19 -6.58 -16.83 -1.05
CA ARG A 19 -5.20 -17.30 -1.14
C ARG A 19 -4.54 -16.65 -2.35
N MET A 20 -3.36 -16.07 -2.14
CA MET A 20 -2.61 -15.40 -3.22
C MET A 20 -3.41 -14.30 -3.94
N HIS A 21 -4.39 -13.66 -3.29
CA HIS A 21 -5.22 -12.64 -3.94
C HIS A 21 -4.39 -11.52 -4.57
N HIS A 22 -3.24 -11.15 -4.02
CA HIS A 22 -2.33 -10.16 -4.62
C HIS A 22 -1.82 -10.56 -6.01
N GLU A 23 -1.56 -11.85 -6.27
CA GLU A 23 -1.20 -12.35 -7.60
C GLU A 23 -2.43 -12.35 -8.54
N HIS A 24 -3.61 -12.67 -8.01
CA HIS A 24 -4.86 -12.55 -8.76
C HIS A 24 -5.19 -11.10 -9.11
N SER A 25 -5.02 -10.18 -8.17
CA SER A 25 -5.19 -8.74 -8.38
C SER A 25 -4.15 -8.21 -9.39
N TYR A 26 -2.89 -8.67 -9.32
CA TYR A 26 -1.86 -8.36 -10.33
C TYR A 26 -2.29 -8.81 -11.74
N TYR A 27 -2.75 -10.05 -11.86
CA TYR A 27 -3.20 -10.60 -13.14
C TYR A 27 -4.38 -9.80 -13.71
N ILE A 28 -5.38 -9.48 -12.88
CA ILE A 28 -6.53 -8.67 -13.28
C ILE A 28 -6.09 -7.26 -13.69
N ALA A 29 -5.32 -6.56 -12.85
CA ALA A 29 -4.87 -5.20 -13.11
C ALA A 29 -4.03 -5.09 -14.39
N LYS A 30 -3.19 -6.09 -14.68
CA LYS A 30 -2.38 -6.16 -15.89
C LYS A 30 -3.19 -6.46 -17.16
N ALA A 31 -4.25 -7.26 -17.04
CA ALA A 31 -5.08 -7.65 -18.17
C ALA A 31 -6.17 -6.61 -18.51
N PHE A 32 -6.52 -5.75 -17.55
CA PHE A 32 -7.56 -4.76 -17.72
C PHE A 32 -7.08 -3.59 -18.58
N ASP A 33 -7.83 -3.26 -19.62
CA ASP A 33 -7.62 -2.03 -20.39
C ASP A 33 -8.19 -0.86 -19.59
N MET A 34 -7.33 0.08 -19.18
CA MET A 34 -7.69 1.24 -18.39
C MET A 34 -7.67 2.48 -19.31
N PRO A 35 -8.83 2.97 -19.78
CA PRO A 35 -8.88 4.09 -20.70
C PRO A 35 -8.15 5.32 -20.13
N GLY A 36 -7.27 5.91 -20.93
CA GLY A 36 -6.46 7.06 -20.52
C GLY A 36 -5.16 6.71 -19.80
N LEU A 37 -4.82 5.42 -19.66
CA LEU A 37 -3.53 4.95 -19.18
C LEU A 37 -2.77 4.21 -20.28
N ASP A 38 -1.46 4.45 -20.35
CA ASP A 38 -0.58 3.66 -21.21
C ASP A 38 -0.15 2.34 -20.55
N GLN A 39 0.52 1.49 -21.33
CA GLN A 39 0.95 0.16 -20.88
C GLN A 39 2.00 0.21 -19.75
N GLU A 40 2.86 1.23 -19.71
CA GLU A 40 3.83 1.40 -18.63
C GLU A 40 3.12 1.76 -17.32
N GLN A 41 2.11 2.64 -17.39
CA GLN A 41 1.29 3.02 -16.25
C GLN A 41 0.45 1.86 -15.71
N ILE A 42 -0.19 1.08 -16.59
CA ILE A 42 -0.92 -0.14 -16.21
C ILE A 42 0.03 -1.13 -15.52
N LYS A 43 1.25 -1.29 -16.07
CA LYS A 43 2.28 -2.14 -15.48
C LYS A 43 2.68 -1.68 -14.08
N ILE A 44 2.88 -0.38 -13.87
CA ILE A 44 3.15 0.19 -12.55
C ILE A 44 2.01 -0.16 -11.59
N ILE A 45 0.75 0.11 -11.97
CA ILE A 45 -0.44 -0.19 -11.14
C ILE A 45 -0.48 -1.67 -10.76
N ALA A 46 -0.23 -2.57 -11.72
CA ALA A 46 -0.18 -4.00 -11.45
C ALA A 46 0.88 -4.32 -10.38
N PHE A 47 2.09 -3.78 -10.48
CA PHE A 47 3.13 -3.98 -9.45
C PHE A 47 2.74 -3.41 -8.08
N LEU A 48 2.09 -2.24 -8.01
CA LEU A 48 1.60 -1.69 -6.75
C LEU A 48 0.63 -2.65 -6.08
N VAL A 49 -0.30 -3.20 -6.87
CA VAL A 49 -1.28 -4.19 -6.44
C VAL A 49 -0.62 -5.52 -6.06
N LEU A 50 0.44 -5.96 -6.74
CA LEU A 50 1.16 -7.18 -6.37
C LEU A 50 1.85 -7.06 -5.01
N MET A 51 2.42 -5.88 -4.74
CA MET A 51 3.34 -5.65 -3.62
C MET A 51 2.67 -5.04 -2.37
N HIS A 52 1.34 -4.89 -2.33
CA HIS A 52 0.64 -4.21 -1.23
C HIS A 52 0.57 -5.03 0.08
N ARG A 53 0.60 -6.37 0.00
CA ARG A 53 0.30 -7.23 1.16
C ARG A 53 1.53 -7.78 1.87
N VAL A 54 2.39 -8.46 1.12
CA VAL A 54 3.49 -9.29 1.65
C VAL A 54 4.81 -8.55 1.39
N GLY A 55 5.81 -8.73 2.27
CA GLY A 55 7.17 -8.32 1.95
C GLY A 55 7.60 -8.89 0.60
N THR A 56 8.36 -8.13 -0.18
CA THR A 56 8.71 -8.53 -1.55
C THR A 56 9.43 -9.87 -1.53
N ASP A 57 8.85 -10.89 -2.16
CA ASP A 57 9.50 -12.17 -2.32
C ASP A 57 10.53 -12.12 -3.47
N GLU A 58 11.42 -13.11 -3.54
CA GLU A 58 12.46 -13.19 -4.56
C GLU A 58 11.87 -13.20 -5.99
N SER A 59 10.68 -13.79 -6.14
CA SER A 59 9.98 -13.85 -7.42
C SER A 59 9.53 -12.45 -7.89
N THR A 60 8.98 -11.64 -6.98
CA THR A 60 8.55 -10.28 -7.27
C THR A 60 9.72 -9.36 -7.50
N GLU A 61 10.80 -9.49 -6.71
CA GLU A 61 12.05 -8.73 -6.95
C GLU A 61 12.64 -9.06 -8.32
N THR A 62 12.62 -10.33 -8.74
CA THR A 62 13.03 -10.73 -10.09
C THR A 62 12.16 -10.06 -11.16
N ARG A 63 10.83 -10.06 -11.01
CA ARG A 63 9.92 -9.36 -11.95
C ARG A 63 10.21 -7.87 -12.02
N LEU A 64 10.49 -7.24 -10.88
CA LEU A 64 10.77 -5.81 -10.76
C LEU A 64 12.11 -5.45 -11.43
N SER A 65 13.12 -6.33 -11.34
CA SER A 65 14.45 -6.14 -11.93
C SER A 65 14.46 -5.96 -13.45
N TYR A 66 13.44 -6.46 -14.15
CA TYR A 66 13.28 -6.28 -15.60
C TYR A 66 12.80 -4.88 -16.00
N LEU A 67 12.42 -4.03 -15.04
CA LEU A 67 12.04 -2.65 -15.29
C LEU A 67 13.26 -1.74 -15.24
N ASN A 68 13.19 -0.58 -15.89
CA ASN A 68 14.22 0.44 -15.72
C ASN A 68 14.23 0.97 -14.27
N MET A 69 15.36 1.50 -13.84
CA MET A 69 15.58 1.94 -12.45
C MET A 69 14.59 3.01 -11.99
N GLU A 70 14.19 3.93 -12.86
CA GLU A 70 13.24 5.01 -12.53
C GLU A 70 11.84 4.45 -12.23
N THR A 71 11.37 3.51 -13.04
CA THR A 71 10.11 2.80 -12.82
C THR A 71 10.15 1.99 -11.53
N GLN A 72 11.26 1.28 -11.25
CA GLN A 72 11.42 0.53 -10.00
C GLN A 72 11.33 1.46 -8.78
N LEU A 73 12.02 2.60 -8.80
CA LEU A 73 11.98 3.60 -7.72
C LEU A 73 10.57 4.17 -7.55
N THR A 74 9.87 4.44 -8.65
CA THR A 74 8.49 4.92 -8.62
C THR A 74 7.57 3.89 -7.96
N ILE A 75 7.66 2.62 -8.35
CA ILE A 75 6.88 1.53 -7.74
C ILE A 75 7.15 1.43 -6.24
N ARG A 76 8.42 1.39 -5.82
CA ARG A 76 8.79 1.28 -4.39
C ARG A 76 8.23 2.44 -3.57
N LYS A 77 8.32 3.68 -4.06
CA LYS A 77 7.77 4.86 -3.37
C LYS A 77 6.26 4.79 -3.23
N LEU A 78 5.55 4.46 -4.31
CA LEU A 78 4.09 4.43 -4.30
C LEU A 78 3.56 3.26 -3.48
N VAL A 79 4.15 2.06 -3.58
CA VAL A 79 3.68 0.91 -2.81
C VAL A 79 3.97 1.08 -1.32
N SER A 80 5.07 1.74 -0.95
CA SER A 80 5.35 2.10 0.44
C SER A 80 4.22 2.93 1.04
N ILE A 81 3.66 3.87 0.28
CA ILE A 81 2.52 4.68 0.71
C ILE A 81 1.24 3.83 0.74
N LEU A 82 1.00 3.01 -0.29
CA LEU A 82 -0.17 2.13 -0.36
C LEU A 82 -0.24 1.18 0.84
N ARG A 83 0.89 0.56 1.21
CA ARG A 83 1.00 -0.37 2.35
C ARG A 83 0.63 0.29 3.67
N ILE A 84 1.00 1.56 3.86
CA ILE A 84 0.61 2.32 5.04
C ILE A 84 -0.89 2.61 5.03
N ALA A 85 -1.44 3.03 3.89
CA ALA A 85 -2.89 3.30 3.77
C ALA A 85 -3.72 2.03 4.02
N ASP A 86 -3.34 0.91 3.41
CA ASP A 86 -3.96 -0.40 3.57
C ASP A 86 -3.84 -0.92 5.02
N ALA A 87 -2.71 -0.71 5.68
CA ALA A 87 -2.58 -1.01 7.11
C ALA A 87 -3.61 -0.26 7.99
N LEU A 88 -3.95 0.98 7.63
CA LEU A 88 -4.93 1.77 8.38
C LEU A 88 -6.39 1.30 8.17
N ASP A 89 -6.63 0.36 7.26
CA ASP A 89 -7.92 -0.31 7.07
C ASP A 89 -7.85 -1.84 7.27
N THR A 90 -6.88 -2.32 8.05
CA THR A 90 -6.64 -3.77 8.25
C THR A 90 -7.89 -4.57 8.65
N SER A 91 -8.82 -3.99 9.41
CA SER A 91 -10.06 -4.67 9.81
C SER A 91 -11.21 -4.56 8.79
N HIS A 92 -11.08 -3.70 7.77
CA HIS A 92 -12.14 -3.27 6.85
C HIS A 92 -13.40 -2.74 7.54
N MET A 93 -13.29 -2.32 8.81
CA MET A 93 -14.41 -1.75 9.57
C MET A 93 -14.50 -0.23 9.45
N GLN A 94 -13.64 0.40 8.63
CA GLN A 94 -13.60 1.86 8.45
C GLN A 94 -13.51 2.61 9.79
N LEU A 95 -12.61 2.14 10.68
CA LEU A 95 -12.45 2.71 12.02
C LEU A 95 -11.75 4.07 12.01
N VAL A 96 -10.82 4.28 11.07
CA VAL A 96 -10.09 5.54 10.90
C VAL A 96 -10.98 6.54 10.18
N GLU A 97 -11.26 7.68 10.81
CA GLU A 97 -12.10 8.75 10.24
C GLU A 97 -11.27 9.82 9.55
N THR A 98 -10.16 10.21 10.17
CA THR A 98 -9.28 11.26 9.64
C THR A 98 -7.83 10.88 9.85
N VAL A 99 -6.99 11.29 8.91
CA VAL A 99 -5.54 11.10 8.96
C VAL A 99 -4.88 12.46 8.73
N ASP A 100 -4.03 12.85 9.67
CA ASP A 100 -3.11 13.98 9.53
C ASP A 100 -1.67 13.45 9.45
N VAL A 101 -0.84 14.05 8.61
CA VAL A 101 0.57 13.66 8.44
C VAL A 101 1.46 14.82 8.85
N ASP A 102 2.32 14.57 9.83
CA ASP A 102 3.30 15.52 10.35
C ASP A 102 4.71 15.08 9.92
N VAL A 103 5.29 15.83 8.97
CA VAL A 103 6.60 15.53 8.39
C VAL A 103 7.66 16.31 9.15
N GLN A 104 8.46 15.61 9.95
CA GLN A 104 9.55 16.18 10.73
C GLN A 104 10.90 15.86 10.08
N SER A 105 11.95 16.54 10.53
CA SER A 105 13.31 16.36 9.98
C SER A 105 13.92 14.97 10.21
N SER A 106 13.45 14.23 11.22
CA SER A 106 13.98 12.91 11.59
C SER A 106 12.96 11.76 11.46
N LYS A 107 11.67 12.05 11.31
CA LYS A 107 10.60 11.05 11.26
C LYS A 107 9.31 11.61 10.66
N ILE A 108 8.42 10.73 10.22
CA ILE A 108 7.05 11.08 9.83
C ILE A 108 6.10 10.52 10.88
N ILE A 109 5.18 11.35 11.38
CA ILE A 109 4.15 10.94 12.32
C ILE A 109 2.80 10.96 11.59
N ILE A 110 2.15 9.80 11.55
CA ILE A 110 0.78 9.66 11.06
C ILE A 110 -0.15 9.71 12.28
N LYS A 111 -1.02 10.72 12.31
CA LYS A 111 -2.00 10.95 13.37
C LYS A 111 -3.37 10.51 12.87
N ALA A 112 -3.82 9.35 13.31
CA ALA A 112 -5.12 8.79 12.94
C ALA A 112 -6.15 9.02 14.05
N ARG A 113 -7.33 9.54 13.69
CA ARG A 113 -8.47 9.62 14.59
C ARG A 113 -9.42 8.48 14.31
N THR A 114 -9.82 7.75 15.35
CA THR A 114 -10.59 6.52 15.20
C THR A 114 -11.90 6.56 15.98
N ARG A 115 -12.92 5.86 15.47
CA ARG A 115 -14.23 5.72 16.14
C ARG A 115 -14.16 4.91 17.42
N LYS A 116 -13.26 3.92 17.44
CA LYS A 116 -13.04 2.96 18.53
C LYS A 116 -11.56 2.62 18.61
N HIS A 117 -11.17 1.80 19.58
CA HIS A 117 -9.82 1.23 19.61
C HIS A 117 -9.54 0.41 18.34
N ALA A 118 -8.50 0.80 17.60
CA ALA A 118 -8.12 0.26 16.30
C ALA A 118 -6.86 -0.62 16.43
N TYR A 119 -6.97 -1.71 17.19
CA TYR A 119 -5.82 -2.58 17.50
C TYR A 119 -5.25 -3.27 16.24
N LEU A 120 -6.12 -3.72 15.34
CA LEU A 120 -5.70 -4.41 14.12
C LEU A 120 -4.97 -3.47 13.17
N GLU A 121 -5.42 -2.23 13.05
CA GLU A 121 -4.78 -1.20 12.24
C GLU A 121 -3.39 -0.85 12.78
N LYS A 122 -3.25 -0.74 14.11
CA LYS A 122 -1.94 -0.51 14.74
C LYS A 122 -0.99 -1.67 14.47
N LEU A 123 -1.47 -2.91 14.63
CA LEU A 123 -0.69 -4.11 14.37
C LEU A 123 -0.28 -4.21 12.88
N GLY A 124 -1.23 -3.98 11.96
CA GLY A 124 -0.99 -3.99 10.52
C GLY A 124 0.00 -2.91 10.09
N PHE A 125 -0.07 -1.73 10.71
CA PHE A 125 0.89 -0.65 10.49
C PHE A 125 2.30 -1.06 10.90
N ASP A 126 2.46 -1.62 12.10
CA ASP A 126 3.77 -2.04 12.60
C ASP A 126 4.38 -3.16 11.76
N GLN A 127 3.58 -4.00 11.10
CA GLN A 127 4.04 -5.03 10.17
C GLN A 127 4.43 -4.50 8.78
N LYS A 128 3.88 -3.35 8.35
CA LYS A 128 4.06 -2.83 6.99
C LYS A 128 5.01 -1.63 6.89
N LYS A 129 5.31 -0.95 8.01
CA LYS A 129 6.10 0.30 8.03
C LYS A 129 7.55 0.17 7.56
N ASP A 130 8.14 -1.02 7.65
CA ASP A 130 9.57 -1.20 7.37
C ASP A 130 9.94 -0.86 5.91
N MET A 131 9.06 -1.18 4.96
CA MET A 131 9.29 -0.83 3.55
C MET A 131 9.32 0.68 3.31
N PHE A 132 8.54 1.44 4.09
CA PHE A 132 8.56 2.90 4.03
C PHE A 132 9.94 3.43 4.47
N LEU A 133 10.49 2.88 5.56
CA LEU A 133 11.83 3.21 6.03
C LEU A 133 12.89 2.83 4.99
N GLU A 134 12.82 1.63 4.41
CA GLU A 134 13.76 1.17 3.38
C GLU A 134 13.73 2.07 2.13
N THR A 135 12.55 2.56 1.75
CA THR A 135 12.36 3.33 0.52
C THR A 135 12.71 4.81 0.68
N PHE A 136 12.33 5.42 1.80
CA PHE A 136 12.49 6.85 2.02
C PHE A 136 13.67 7.19 2.95
N GLY A 137 14.22 6.21 3.66
CA GLY A 137 15.27 6.42 4.67
C GLY A 137 14.77 7.18 5.90
N ILE A 138 13.45 7.31 6.07
CA ILE A 138 12.83 8.08 7.15
C ILE A 138 11.86 7.15 7.91
N PRO A 139 11.98 7.01 9.24
CA PRO A 139 11.05 6.20 10.02
C PRO A 139 9.66 6.83 10.03
N VAL A 140 8.64 5.97 10.02
CA VAL A 140 7.24 6.38 10.13
C VAL A 140 6.62 5.80 11.40
N GLU A 141 5.96 6.65 12.17
CA GLU A 141 5.29 6.32 13.42
C GLU A 141 3.79 6.57 13.31
N LEU A 142 3.00 5.83 14.09
CA LEU A 142 1.55 5.94 14.12
C LEU A 142 1.06 6.29 15.53
N GLU A 143 0.40 7.43 15.62
CA GLU A 143 -0.34 7.90 16.79
C GLU A 143 -1.85 7.76 16.52
N MET A 144 -2.55 7.07 17.40
CA MET A 144 -4.01 6.86 17.28
C MET A 144 -4.72 7.50 18.46
N LYS A 145 -5.80 8.23 18.17
CA LYS A 145 -6.67 8.85 19.17
C LYS A 145 -8.13 8.47 18.93
N VAL A 146 -8.79 7.94 19.95
CA VAL A 146 -10.23 7.65 19.91
C VAL A 146 -11.00 8.96 20.07
N LEU A 147 -12.00 9.18 19.22
CA LEU A 147 -12.81 10.41 19.20
C LEU A 147 -13.92 10.44 20.26
N TYR A 148 -14.47 9.28 20.59
CA TYR A 148 -15.59 9.13 21.51
C TYR A 148 -15.17 8.14 22.61
N GLU A 149 -14.65 8.67 23.71
CA GLU A 149 -14.53 7.97 25.00
C GLU A 149 -15.68 8.41 25.93
#